data_AF-A0A961YF52-F1
#
_entry.id   AF-A0A961YF52-F1
#
_cell.length_a   1.000
_cell.length_b   1.000
_cell.length_c   1.000
_cell.angle_alpha   90.00
_cell.angle_beta   90.00
_cell.angle_gamma   90.00
#
_symmetry.space_group_name_H-M   'P 1'
#
loop_
_entity.id
_entity.type
_entity.pdbx_description
1 polymer ?
#
loop_
_entity_poly.entity_id
_entity_poly.type
_entity_poly.pdbx_seq_one_letter_code
_entity_poly.pdbx_strand_id
1 'polypeptide(L)'
;MSTKTSAMTETTVSEPKAKDMMRRRLSRNVAADVVAIGDILAMVLGGLLPALIYAIVGHIKIDQVLVLQSVLVAGFITHLCLRFRGMYDTTRMDMFKQDPFELFIGVICGMIGVLGIGLPLALRNMHIVVWYAAWLSASFSLILYCRIIARKILANLAADGRFDQRVAVFGAGQIARRVHDHLKSPGLGVYFAGVYDDRAGEDRLNPEGLEVAGKLEDLVSTCREGKIDRIIVALPQTADQRISTIVKKFATLPVSTHIVTHISSDLVDNDIAHKVSNLGPVGLLDVKKNA
;
A
#
# COMPACT_ATOMS: atom_id res chain seq x y z
N MET A 1 63.97 7.92 34.59
CA MET A 1 63.25 7.03 35.52
C MET A 1 62.00 7.79 35.98
N SER A 2 60.75 7.34 35.88
CA SER A 2 60.12 6.11 35.43
C SER A 2 58.62 6.39 35.25
N THR A 3 58.10 6.12 34.05
CA THR A 3 56.82 5.45 33.72
C THR A 3 55.60 5.56 34.64
N LYS A 4 54.47 6.02 34.07
CA LYS A 4 53.10 5.45 34.21
C LYS A 4 52.19 6.03 33.11
N THR A 5 51.88 5.27 32.05
CA THR A 5 50.67 4.44 31.87
C THR A 5 49.43 5.30 31.58
N SER A 6 49.15 5.61 30.30
CA SER A 6 48.22 4.89 29.39
C SER A 6 46.79 4.76 29.93
N ALA A 7 45.87 5.52 29.35
CA ALA A 7 44.44 5.21 29.34
C ALA A 7 43.90 5.62 27.96
N MET A 8 43.88 4.65 27.04
CA MET A 8 43.11 4.70 25.81
C MET A 8 41.63 4.68 26.20
N THR A 9 40.89 5.73 25.85
CA THR A 9 39.43 5.72 25.86
C THR A 9 38.97 4.95 24.62
N GLU A 10 38.77 3.64 24.77
CA GLU A 10 37.99 2.84 23.82
C GLU A 10 36.55 3.34 23.83
N THR A 11 36.20 4.15 22.85
CA THR A 11 34.81 4.43 22.50
C THR A 11 34.22 3.15 21.93
N THR A 12 33.59 2.36 22.80
CA THR A 12 32.78 1.21 22.41
C THR A 12 31.61 1.71 21.56
N VAL A 13 31.78 1.60 20.23
CA VAL A 13 30.69 1.75 19.27
C VAL A 13 29.67 0.66 19.60
N SER A 14 28.54 1.09 20.17
CA SER A 14 27.44 0.21 20.53
C SER A 14 26.93 -0.50 19.28
N GLU A 15 27.18 -1.81 19.19
CA GLU A 15 26.54 -2.68 18.20
C GLU A 15 25.01 -2.51 18.29
N PRO A 16 24.30 -2.27 17.17
CA PRO A 16 22.85 -2.25 17.20
C PRO A 16 22.36 -3.67 17.51
N LYS A 17 21.80 -3.82 18.71
CA LYS A 17 21.27 -5.07 19.27
C LYS A 17 20.44 -5.84 18.22
N ALA A 18 20.84 -7.09 18.00
CA ALA A 18 20.19 -8.14 17.18
C ALA A 18 18.71 -8.44 17.50
N LYS A 19 18.05 -7.65 18.36
CA LYS A 19 16.67 -7.86 18.83
C LYS A 19 15.59 -7.37 17.85
N ASP A 20 15.97 -6.68 16.78
CA ASP A 20 15.04 -6.10 15.80
C ASP A 20 14.79 -6.99 14.56
N MET A 21 15.46 -8.15 14.46
CA MET A 21 15.48 -8.98 13.25
C MET A 21 14.25 -9.86 13.00
N MET A 22 13.23 -9.83 13.86
CA MET A 22 12.03 -10.68 13.70
C MET A 22 10.72 -9.93 13.89
N ARG A 23 10.63 -8.68 13.41
CA ARG A 23 9.30 -8.06 13.22
C ARG A 23 8.58 -8.86 12.14
N ARG A 24 7.51 -9.58 12.51
CA ARG A 24 6.63 -10.28 11.54
C ARG A 24 6.15 -9.26 10.51
N ARG A 25 6.71 -9.33 9.30
CA ARG A 25 6.34 -8.46 8.19
C ARG A 25 4.91 -8.78 7.80
N LEU A 26 4.01 -7.80 7.87
CA LEU A 26 2.66 -7.97 7.34
C LEU A 26 2.67 -7.63 5.85
N SER A 27 2.06 -8.49 5.04
CA SER A 27 1.83 -8.17 3.64
C SER A 27 0.77 -7.06 3.54
N ARG A 28 1.08 -6.00 2.80
CA ARG A 28 0.10 -4.92 2.51
C ARG A 28 -1.12 -5.45 1.78
N ASN A 29 -0.96 -6.50 0.96
CA ASN A 29 -2.07 -7.16 0.26
C ASN A 29 -3.02 -7.82 1.27
N VAL A 30 -2.48 -8.48 2.29
CA VAL A 30 -3.30 -9.05 3.38
C VAL A 30 -4.06 -7.96 4.13
N ALA A 31 -3.42 -6.80 4.37
CA ALA A 31 -4.12 -5.67 4.96
C ALA A 31 -5.28 -5.16 4.08
N ALA A 32 -5.07 -5.05 2.76
CA ALA A 32 -6.14 -4.67 1.83
C ALA A 32 -7.27 -5.70 1.77
N ASP A 33 -6.93 -6.99 1.76
CA ASP A 33 -7.91 -8.09 1.76
C ASP A 33 -8.74 -8.08 3.04
N VAL A 34 -8.11 -7.84 4.20
CA VAL A 34 -8.83 -7.70 5.49
C VAL A 34 -9.81 -6.53 5.46
N VAL A 35 -9.41 -5.38 4.90
CA VAL A 35 -10.30 -4.23 4.75
C VAL A 35 -11.44 -4.54 3.78
N ALA A 36 -11.17 -5.23 2.67
CA ALA A 36 -12.18 -5.63 1.70
C ALA A 36 -13.21 -6.58 2.31
N ILE A 37 -12.77 -7.56 3.09
CA ILE A 37 -13.65 -8.46 3.85
C ILE A 37 -14.46 -7.66 4.86
N GLY A 38 -13.83 -6.70 5.55
CA GLY A 38 -14.51 -5.79 6.48
C GLY A 38 -15.64 -5.01 5.83
N ASP A 39 -15.44 -4.46 4.62
CA ASP A 39 -16.48 -3.74 3.89
C ASP A 39 -17.65 -4.63 3.47
N ILE A 40 -17.37 -5.86 3.02
CA ILE A 40 -18.41 -6.84 2.67
C ILE A 40 -19.22 -7.19 3.91
N LEU A 41 -18.56 -7.51 5.03
CA LEU A 41 -19.24 -7.79 6.30
C LEU A 41 -20.05 -6.58 6.76
N ALA A 42 -19.54 -5.37 6.56
CA ALA A 42 -20.25 -4.16 6.93
C ALA A 42 -21.52 -3.95 6.10
N MET A 43 -21.47 -4.20 4.80
CA MET A 43 -22.66 -4.21 3.94
C MET A 43 -23.66 -5.30 4.37
N VAL A 44 -23.13 -6.46 4.78
CA VAL A 44 -23.97 -7.60 5.20
C VAL A 44 -24.72 -7.31 6.51
N LEU A 45 -23.97 -6.89 7.52
CA LEU A 45 -24.53 -6.53 8.83
C LEU A 45 -25.45 -5.31 8.72
N GLY A 46 -25.12 -4.34 7.86
CA GLY A 46 -25.94 -3.16 7.61
C GLY A 46 -27.35 -3.50 7.10
N GLY A 47 -27.52 -4.62 6.37
CA GLY A 47 -28.83 -5.07 5.88
C GLY A 47 -29.57 -6.02 6.82
N LEU A 48 -28.81 -6.91 7.49
CA LEU A 48 -29.37 -7.85 8.45
C LEU A 48 -29.86 -7.17 9.74
N LEU A 49 -29.16 -6.14 10.23
CA LEU A 49 -29.52 -5.45 11.47
C LEU A 49 -30.92 -4.78 11.39
N PRO A 50 -31.24 -3.96 10.38
CA PRO A 50 -32.59 -3.45 10.20
C PRO A 50 -33.62 -4.57 10.03
N ALA A 51 -33.31 -5.63 9.27
CA ALA A 51 -34.24 -6.75 9.08
C ALA A 51 -34.57 -7.45 10.41
N LEU A 52 -33.57 -7.64 11.27
CA LEU A 52 -33.74 -8.23 12.60
C LEU A 52 -34.59 -7.33 13.51
N ILE A 53 -34.34 -6.02 13.51
CA ILE A 53 -35.14 -5.04 14.27
C ILE A 53 -36.59 -5.09 13.83
N TYR A 54 -36.84 -5.12 12.51
CA TYR A 54 -38.19 -5.23 11.96
C TYR A 54 -38.89 -6.54 12.32
N ALA A 55 -38.16 -7.66 12.35
CA ALA A 55 -38.72 -8.96 12.73
C ALA A 55 -39.09 -9.02 14.23
N ILE A 56 -38.23 -8.48 15.10
CA ILE A 56 -38.42 -8.51 16.55
C ILE A 56 -39.48 -7.49 17.00
N VAL A 57 -39.38 -6.24 16.54
CA VAL A 57 -40.22 -5.12 17.02
C VAL A 57 -41.50 -4.99 16.22
N GLY A 58 -41.42 -5.18 14.90
CA GLY A 58 -42.56 -5.00 14.00
C GLY A 58 -43.43 -6.24 13.84
N HIS A 59 -42.98 -7.42 14.27
CA HIS A 59 -43.61 -8.72 14.01
C HIS A 59 -43.94 -8.96 12.52
N ILE A 60 -43.19 -8.33 11.61
CA ILE A 60 -43.37 -8.46 10.17
C ILE A 60 -42.66 -9.74 9.72
N LYS A 61 -43.40 -10.64 9.06
CA LYS A 61 -42.82 -11.83 8.43
C LYS A 61 -42.03 -11.42 7.20
N ILE A 62 -40.72 -11.27 7.37
CA ILE A 62 -39.77 -11.03 6.29
C ILE A 62 -39.21 -12.37 5.83
N ASP A 63 -39.16 -12.57 4.51
CA ASP A 63 -38.47 -13.72 3.94
C ASP A 63 -36.96 -13.60 4.18
N GLN A 64 -36.46 -14.38 5.14
CA GLN A 64 -35.05 -14.37 5.55
C GLN A 64 -34.13 -14.82 4.42
N VAL A 65 -34.59 -15.70 3.53
CA VAL A 65 -33.81 -16.17 2.38
C VAL A 65 -33.62 -15.04 1.39
N LEU A 66 -34.69 -14.30 1.08
CA LEU A 66 -34.62 -13.15 0.18
C LEU A 66 -33.72 -12.04 0.73
N VAL A 67 -33.81 -11.75 2.04
CA VAL A 67 -32.93 -10.76 2.70
C VAL A 67 -31.48 -11.20 2.59
N LEU A 68 -31.17 -12.45 2.95
CA LEU A 68 -29.81 -12.96 2.90
C LEU A 68 -29.23 -12.90 1.47
N GLN A 69 -30.00 -13.34 0.47
CA GLN A 69 -29.59 -13.27 -0.94
C GLN A 69 -29.33 -11.82 -1.38
N SER A 70 -30.27 -10.92 -1.09
CA SER A 70 -30.17 -9.49 -1.42
C SER A 70 -28.90 -8.87 -0.83
N VAL A 71 -28.66 -9.14 0.44
CA VAL A 71 -27.56 -8.56 1.19
C VAL A 71 -26.19 -9.10 0.71
N LEU A 72 -26.11 -10.38 0.35
CA LEU A 72 -24.90 -10.97 -0.25
C LEU A 72 -24.61 -10.41 -1.65
N VAL A 73 -25.65 -10.27 -2.50
CA VAL A 73 -25.52 -9.68 -3.85
C VAL A 73 -25.05 -8.23 -3.76
N ALA A 74 -25.66 -7.41 -2.89
CA ALA A 74 -25.22 -6.03 -2.66
C ALA A 74 -23.77 -5.96 -2.18
N GLY A 75 -23.38 -6.82 -1.21
CA GLY A 75 -22.00 -6.90 -0.73
C GLY A 75 -21.00 -7.21 -1.84
N PHE A 76 -21.33 -8.16 -2.72
CA PHE A 76 -20.50 -8.51 -3.87
C PHE A 76 -20.38 -7.38 -4.89
N ILE A 77 -21.49 -6.74 -5.26
CA ILE A 77 -21.49 -5.61 -6.21
C ILE A 77 -20.69 -4.43 -5.65
N THR A 78 -20.91 -4.05 -4.40
CA THR A 78 -20.14 -2.98 -3.76
C THR A 78 -18.65 -3.30 -3.69
N HIS A 79 -18.28 -4.55 -3.36
CA HIS A 79 -16.87 -4.96 -3.40
C HIS A 79 -16.26 -4.79 -4.80
N LEU A 80 -16.97 -5.22 -5.85
CA LEU A 80 -16.50 -5.04 -7.23
C LEU A 80 -16.35 -3.55 -7.59
N CYS A 81 -17.34 -2.72 -7.28
CA CYS A 81 -17.28 -1.27 -7.53
C CYS A 81 -16.08 -0.61 -6.85
N LEU A 82 -15.84 -0.93 -5.57
CA LEU A 82 -14.71 -0.40 -4.81
C LEU A 82 -13.37 -0.93 -5.34
N ARG A 83 -13.32 -2.19 -5.79
CA ARG A 83 -12.13 -2.80 -6.40
C ARG A 83 -11.77 -2.15 -7.74
N PHE A 84 -12.76 -1.92 -8.61
CA PHE A 84 -12.52 -1.23 -9.89
C PHE A 84 -12.07 0.22 -9.70
N ARG A 85 -12.53 0.88 -8.62
CA ARG A 85 -12.07 2.23 -8.24
C ARG A 85 -10.70 2.27 -7.58
N GLY A 86 -10.00 1.14 -7.43
CA GLY A 86 -8.67 1.08 -6.85
C GLY A 86 -8.64 1.36 -5.33
N MET A 87 -9.78 1.28 -4.64
CA MET A 87 -9.87 1.53 -3.18
C MET A 87 -9.19 0.45 -2.32
N TYR A 88 -8.71 -0.61 -2.96
CA TYR A 88 -7.92 -1.69 -2.37
C TYR A 88 -6.53 -1.81 -3.00
N ASP A 89 -6.10 -0.84 -3.81
CA ASP A 89 -4.78 -0.89 -4.42
C ASP A 89 -3.69 -0.55 -3.40
N THR A 90 -2.81 -1.50 -3.15
CA THR A 90 -1.68 -1.42 -2.19
C THR A 90 -0.40 -0.91 -2.85
N THR A 91 -0.39 -0.75 -4.17
CA THR A 91 0.78 -0.30 -4.92
C THR A 91 1.02 1.19 -4.82
N ARG A 92 -0.01 1.98 -4.50
CA ARG A 92 0.16 3.40 -4.14
C ARG A 92 0.48 3.49 -2.64
N MET A 93 1.53 4.24 -2.31
CA MET A 93 2.09 4.31 -0.95
C MET A 93 1.30 5.23 0.00
N ASP A 94 0.25 5.90 -0.49
CA ASP A 94 -0.76 6.56 0.32
C ASP A 94 -1.69 5.52 0.93
N MET A 95 -1.69 5.43 2.27
CA MET A 95 -2.48 4.43 3.00
C MET A 95 -3.98 4.64 2.77
N PHE A 96 -4.53 3.87 1.82
CA PHE A 96 -5.95 3.71 1.48
C PHE A 96 -6.71 5.04 1.30
N LYS A 97 -7.04 5.36 0.05
CA LYS A 97 -7.94 6.46 -0.28
C LYS A 97 -9.26 6.30 0.50
N GLN A 98 -9.58 7.25 1.37
CA GLN A 98 -10.86 7.30 2.11
C GLN A 98 -11.73 8.40 1.52
N ASP A 99 -11.94 8.35 0.21
CA ASP A 99 -12.87 9.28 -0.40
C ASP A 99 -14.30 8.86 0.00
N PRO A 100 -14.99 9.59 0.90
CA PRO A 100 -16.29 9.18 1.38
C PRO A 100 -17.33 9.19 0.25
N PHE A 101 -17.11 10.02 -0.78
CA PHE A 101 -17.97 10.10 -1.93
C PHE A 101 -17.85 8.84 -2.80
N GLU A 102 -16.64 8.33 -3.02
CA GLU A 102 -16.43 7.08 -3.76
C GLU A 102 -16.99 5.86 -3.01
N LEU A 103 -16.87 5.85 -1.67
CA LEU A 103 -17.51 4.85 -0.82
C LEU A 103 -19.04 4.92 -0.98
N PHE A 104 -19.61 6.11 -0.91
CA PHE A 104 -21.05 6.32 -1.05
C PHE A 104 -21.57 5.84 -2.42
N ILE A 105 -20.88 6.16 -3.51
CA ILE A 105 -21.25 5.66 -4.84
C ILE A 105 -21.19 4.13 -4.88
N GLY A 106 -20.15 3.51 -4.31
CA GLY A 106 -20.02 2.06 -4.25
C GLY A 106 -21.19 1.37 -3.51
N VAL A 107 -21.65 1.96 -2.40
CA VAL A 107 -22.81 1.46 -1.65
C VAL A 107 -24.11 1.66 -2.44
N ILE A 108 -24.31 2.82 -3.08
CA ILE A 108 -25.47 3.08 -3.94
C ILE A 108 -25.52 2.09 -5.11
N CYS A 109 -24.41 1.83 -5.79
CA CYS A 109 -24.36 0.87 -6.88
C CYS A 109 -24.77 -0.54 -6.41
N GLY A 110 -24.28 -0.97 -5.25
CA GLY A 110 -24.69 -2.23 -4.63
C GLY A 110 -26.19 -2.29 -4.32
N MET A 111 -26.74 -1.20 -3.78
CA MET A 111 -28.18 -1.08 -3.53
C MET A 111 -29.01 -1.12 -4.80
N ILE A 112 -28.64 -0.36 -5.84
CA ILE A 112 -29.38 -0.32 -7.10
C ILE A 112 -29.42 -1.70 -7.75
N GLY A 113 -28.31 -2.44 -7.69
CA GLY A 113 -28.24 -3.82 -8.21
C GLY A 113 -29.26 -4.76 -7.56
N VAL A 114 -29.63 -4.51 -6.31
CA VAL A 114 -30.63 -5.30 -5.57
C VAL A 114 -32.04 -4.72 -5.69
N LEU A 115 -32.16 -3.40 -5.70
CA LEU A 115 -33.45 -2.70 -5.88
C LEU A 115 -34.11 -3.11 -7.20
N GLY A 116 -33.33 -3.34 -8.26
CA GLY A 116 -33.87 -3.84 -9.54
C GLY A 116 -34.64 -5.15 -9.43
N ILE A 117 -34.31 -6.01 -8.46
CA ILE A 117 -34.97 -7.31 -8.23
C ILE A 117 -36.22 -7.15 -7.35
N GLY A 118 -36.23 -6.18 -6.42
CA GLY A 118 -37.30 -5.98 -5.42
C GLY A 118 -38.27 -4.81 -5.69
N LEU A 119 -38.02 -3.98 -6.71
CA LEU A 119 -38.75 -2.72 -6.96
C LEU A 119 -40.28 -2.85 -7.02
N PRO A 120 -40.86 -3.88 -7.70
CA PRO A 120 -42.32 -4.01 -7.77
C PRO A 120 -42.97 -4.27 -6.41
N LEU A 121 -42.23 -4.87 -5.47
CA LEU A 121 -42.67 -5.11 -4.09
C LEU A 121 -42.47 -3.88 -3.21
N ALA A 122 -41.36 -3.15 -3.42
CA ALA A 122 -41.01 -1.97 -2.64
C ALA A 122 -42.02 -0.83 -2.80
N LEU A 123 -42.50 -0.58 -4.02
CA LEU A 123 -43.48 0.47 -4.30
C LEU A 123 -44.86 0.19 -3.68
N ARG A 124 -45.16 -1.05 -3.33
CA ARG A 124 -46.44 -1.45 -2.73
C ARG A 124 -46.46 -1.33 -1.21
N ASN A 125 -45.30 -1.34 -0.55
CA ASN A 125 -45.19 -1.45 0.90
C ASN A 125 -44.22 -0.41 1.48
N MET A 126 -44.76 0.58 2.20
CA MET A 126 -43.93 1.63 2.84
C MET A 126 -42.83 1.07 3.75
N HIS A 127 -43.08 -0.04 4.44
CA HIS A 127 -42.08 -0.70 5.30
C HIS A 127 -40.82 -1.15 4.54
N ILE A 128 -40.95 -1.51 3.26
CA ILE A 128 -39.82 -1.94 2.43
C ILE A 128 -38.93 -0.73 2.07
N VAL A 129 -39.53 0.43 1.79
CA VAL A 129 -38.79 1.68 1.53
C VAL A 129 -38.00 2.11 2.76
N VAL A 130 -38.63 2.08 3.95
CA VAL A 130 -37.95 2.43 5.20
C VAL A 130 -36.83 1.43 5.50
N TRP A 131 -37.04 0.14 5.25
CA TRP A 131 -35.99 -0.87 5.39
C TRP A 131 -34.80 -0.62 4.45
N TYR A 132 -35.04 -0.33 3.17
CA TYR A 132 -33.96 0.02 2.23
C TYR A 132 -33.21 1.29 2.64
N ALA A 133 -33.91 2.33 3.11
CA ALA A 133 -33.28 3.55 3.61
C ALA A 133 -32.43 3.29 4.87
N ALA A 134 -32.95 2.48 5.81
CA ALA A 134 -32.21 2.06 7.00
C ALA A 134 -30.98 1.22 6.64
N TRP A 135 -31.11 0.32 5.67
CA TRP A 135 -30.00 -0.51 5.17
C TRP A 135 -28.92 0.36 4.51
N LEU A 136 -29.29 1.31 3.66
CA LEU A 136 -28.34 2.25 3.02
C LEU A 136 -27.53 3.00 4.08
N SER A 137 -28.24 3.61 5.03
CA SER A 137 -27.64 4.42 6.10
C SER A 137 -26.72 3.58 6.98
N ALA A 138 -27.21 2.43 7.47
CA ALA A 138 -26.43 1.53 8.32
C ALA A 138 -25.17 1.00 7.62
N SER A 139 -25.28 0.58 6.36
CA SER A 139 -24.14 0.05 5.60
C SER A 139 -23.09 1.12 5.35
N PHE A 140 -23.51 2.32 4.94
CA PHE A 140 -22.59 3.44 4.72
C PHE A 140 -21.86 3.83 6.02
N SER A 141 -22.59 3.95 7.14
CA SER A 141 -21.98 4.24 8.44
C SER A 141 -21.01 3.15 8.88
N LEU A 142 -21.36 1.87 8.72
CA LEU A 142 -20.53 0.75 9.16
C LEU A 142 -19.26 0.61 8.30
N ILE A 143 -19.37 0.80 6.98
CA ILE A 143 -18.20 0.84 6.06
C ILE A 143 -17.29 2.02 6.42
N LEU A 144 -17.86 3.22 6.60
CA LEU A 144 -17.07 4.40 6.95
C LEU A 144 -16.31 4.19 8.28
N TYR A 145 -16.99 3.63 9.29
CA TYR A 145 -16.39 3.31 10.57
C TYR A 145 -15.28 2.25 10.46
N CYS A 146 -15.54 1.18 9.69
CA CYS A 146 -14.55 0.14 9.39
C CYS A 146 -13.29 0.74 8.74
N ARG A 147 -13.46 1.64 7.77
CA ARG A 147 -12.36 2.33 7.08
C ARG A 147 -11.56 3.24 8.02
N ILE A 148 -12.22 3.98 8.90
CA ILE A 148 -11.56 4.84 9.90
C ILE A 148 -10.70 4.00 10.85
N ILE A 149 -11.25 2.90 11.38
CA ILE A 149 -10.52 1.99 12.26
C ILE A 149 -9.34 1.36 11.52
N ALA A 150 -9.58 0.82 10.33
CA ALA A 150 -8.54 0.19 9.52
C ALA A 150 -7.38 1.16 9.28
N ARG A 151 -7.65 2.41 8.91
CA ARG A 151 -6.60 3.42 8.73
C ARG A 151 -5.80 3.66 10.00
N LYS A 152 -6.44 3.80 11.16
CA LYS A 152 -5.73 4.02 12.43
C LYS A 152 -4.82 2.83 12.76
N ILE A 153 -5.35 1.61 12.64
CA ILE A 153 -4.58 0.38 12.89
C ILE A 153 -3.41 0.29 11.92
N LEU A 154 -3.65 0.50 10.62
CA LEU A 154 -2.63 0.40 9.59
C LEU A 154 -1.57 1.50 9.72
N ALA A 155 -1.95 2.74 10.01
CA ALA A 155 -1.02 3.83 10.25
C ALA A 155 -0.11 3.55 11.45
N ASN A 156 -0.66 3.01 12.55
CA ASN A 156 0.15 2.60 13.70
C ASN A 156 1.10 1.45 13.34
N LEU A 157 0.61 0.42 12.64
CA LEU A 157 1.44 -0.70 12.19
C LEU A 157 2.55 -0.25 11.21
N ALA A 158 2.28 0.77 10.39
CA ALA A 158 3.27 1.38 9.50
C ALA A 158 4.28 2.22 10.27
N ALA A 159 3.86 2.99 11.27
CA ALA A 159 4.75 3.71 12.18
C ALA A 159 5.65 2.76 12.99
N ASP A 160 5.14 1.57 13.32
CA ASP A 160 5.87 0.48 13.96
C ASP A 160 6.79 -0.30 12.99
N GLY A 161 6.92 0.14 11.74
CA GLY A 161 7.77 -0.50 10.72
C GLY A 161 7.35 -1.93 10.35
N ARG A 162 6.11 -2.36 10.65
CA ARG A 162 5.62 -3.71 10.34
C ARG A 162 5.33 -3.92 8.85
N PHE A 163 5.23 -2.84 8.10
CA PHE A 163 5.07 -2.81 6.65
C PHE A 163 6.35 -2.41 5.91
N ASP A 164 7.47 -2.22 6.62
CA ASP A 164 8.72 -1.69 6.05
C ASP A 164 9.25 -2.59 4.95
N GLN A 165 8.98 -2.19 3.71
CA GLN A 165 9.70 -2.68 2.54
C GLN A 165 11.06 -2.01 2.53
N ARG A 166 12.11 -2.80 2.51
CA ARG A 166 13.48 -2.29 2.44
C ARG A 166 13.82 -1.95 1.00
N VAL A 167 13.96 -0.67 0.71
CA VAL A 167 14.25 -0.14 -0.62
C VAL A 167 15.72 0.24 -0.71
N ALA A 168 16.41 -0.33 -1.69
CA ALA A 168 17.75 0.10 -2.07
C ALA A 168 17.69 0.91 -3.37
N VAL A 169 18.54 1.93 -3.48
CA VAL A 169 18.66 2.74 -4.70
C VAL A 169 19.99 2.45 -5.37
N PHE A 170 19.97 2.15 -6.66
CA PHE A 170 21.15 1.93 -7.47
C PHE A 170 21.46 3.16 -8.35
N GLY A 171 22.60 3.81 -8.10
CA GLY A 171 23.05 5.06 -8.70
C GLY A 171 22.98 6.24 -7.72
N ALA A 172 24.12 6.86 -7.41
CA ALA A 172 24.24 7.96 -6.45
C ALA A 172 24.08 9.35 -7.10
N GLY A 173 22.94 9.59 -7.75
CA GLY A 173 22.63 10.86 -8.42
C GLY A 173 21.55 11.70 -7.72
N GLN A 174 21.20 12.85 -8.32
CA GLN A 174 20.15 13.75 -7.83
C GLN A 174 18.78 13.04 -7.66
N ILE A 175 18.49 12.06 -8.53
CA ILE A 175 17.29 11.21 -8.43
C ILE A 175 17.29 10.40 -7.13
N ALA A 176 18.43 9.83 -6.73
CA ALA A 176 18.55 9.05 -5.49
C ALA A 176 18.30 9.92 -4.26
N ARG A 177 18.72 11.20 -4.29
CA ARG A 177 18.41 12.17 -3.24
C ARG A 177 16.93 12.48 -3.15
N ARG A 178 16.27 12.75 -4.28
CA ARG A 178 14.80 12.96 -4.29
C ARG A 178 14.04 11.76 -3.73
N VAL A 179 14.48 10.55 -4.09
CA VAL A 179 13.91 9.30 -3.56
C VAL A 179 14.16 9.17 -2.06
N HIS A 180 15.38 9.41 -1.59
CA HIS A 180 15.73 9.37 -0.17
C HIS A 180 14.90 10.37 0.65
N ASP A 181 14.82 11.62 0.20
CA ASP A 181 14.10 12.68 0.91
C ASP A 181 12.58 12.39 0.95
N HIS A 182 12.02 11.84 -0.13
CA HIS A 182 10.63 11.40 -0.13
C HIS A 182 10.39 10.24 0.85
N LEU A 183 11.26 9.22 0.84
CA LEU A 183 11.16 8.04 1.70
C LEU A 183 11.36 8.35 3.19
N LYS A 184 12.00 9.46 3.53
CA LYS A 184 12.13 9.94 4.91
C LYS A 184 10.80 10.42 5.51
N SER A 185 9.76 10.60 4.68
CA SER A 185 8.44 11.04 5.15
C SER A 185 7.76 9.96 6.02
N PRO A 186 7.34 10.29 7.25
CA PRO A 186 6.69 9.34 8.14
C PRO A 186 5.37 8.82 7.56
N GLY A 187 5.09 7.53 7.74
CA GLY A 187 3.83 6.90 7.33
C GLY A 187 3.83 6.18 5.96
N LEU A 188 4.93 6.25 5.21
CA LEU A 188 5.08 5.52 3.94
C LEU A 188 5.27 4.01 4.13
N GLY A 189 5.69 3.57 5.32
CA GLY A 189 5.98 2.17 5.64
C GLY A 189 7.08 1.57 4.76
N VAL A 190 8.07 2.37 4.40
CA VAL A 190 9.20 1.96 3.55
C VAL A 190 10.48 2.35 4.27
N TYR A 191 11.42 1.41 4.36
CA TYR A 191 12.72 1.63 4.98
C TYR A 191 13.77 1.85 3.89
N PHE A 192 14.48 2.96 3.95
CA PHE A 192 15.60 3.22 3.04
C PHE A 192 16.82 2.40 3.49
N ALA A 193 17.15 1.36 2.71
CA ALA A 193 18.24 0.44 3.03
C ALA A 193 19.63 0.99 2.67
N GLY A 194 19.71 1.92 1.70
CA GLY A 194 20.96 2.54 1.28
C GLY A 194 21.05 2.81 -0.22
N VAL A 195 22.07 3.61 -0.59
CA VAL A 195 22.46 3.86 -1.99
C VAL A 195 23.61 2.93 -2.36
N TYR A 196 23.57 2.34 -3.56
CA TYR A 196 24.64 1.53 -4.13
C TYR A 196 25.07 2.13 -5.46
N ASP A 197 26.37 2.25 -5.71
CA ASP A 197 26.90 2.76 -6.98
C ASP A 197 28.20 2.03 -7.33
N ASP A 198 28.35 1.59 -8.58
CA ASP A 198 29.61 0.99 -9.06
C ASP A 198 30.79 1.95 -8.99
N ARG A 199 30.51 3.25 -9.04
CA ARG A 199 31.50 4.33 -8.96
C ARG A 199 31.92 4.63 -7.51
N ALA A 200 31.42 3.88 -6.53
CA ALA A 200 31.82 4.02 -5.14
C ALA A 200 33.34 3.84 -4.98
N GLY A 201 34.03 4.89 -4.54
CA GLY A 201 35.48 4.91 -4.34
C GLY A 201 36.31 5.40 -5.53
N GLU A 202 35.69 5.76 -6.66
CA GLU A 202 36.33 6.61 -7.67
C GLU A 202 36.15 8.08 -7.27
N ASP A 203 37.12 8.93 -7.60
CA ASP A 203 37.37 10.34 -7.19
C ASP A 203 36.23 11.37 -7.37
N ARG A 204 34.98 10.93 -7.53
CA ARG A 204 33.80 11.77 -7.49
C ARG A 204 33.30 11.91 -6.06
N LEU A 205 33.58 13.08 -5.48
CA LEU A 205 32.76 13.67 -4.42
C LEU A 205 31.30 13.44 -4.78
N ASN A 206 30.55 12.71 -3.95
CA ASN A 206 29.10 12.63 -4.10
C ASN A 206 28.54 14.05 -3.92
N PRO A 207 28.13 14.75 -5.00
CA PRO A 207 27.74 16.16 -4.91
C PRO A 207 26.50 16.35 -4.02
N GLU A 208 25.77 15.26 -3.80
CA GLU A 208 24.47 15.22 -3.14
C GLU A 208 24.55 14.74 -1.69
N GLY A 209 25.75 14.37 -1.20
CA GLY A 209 26.00 14.06 0.21
C GLY A 209 25.39 12.76 0.75
N LEU A 210 24.98 11.82 -0.13
CA LEU A 210 24.48 10.51 0.29
C LEU A 210 25.63 9.53 0.57
N GLU A 211 25.56 8.80 1.68
CA GLU A 211 26.50 7.72 1.96
C GLU A 211 26.21 6.52 1.05
N VAL A 212 27.23 6.09 0.31
CA VAL A 212 27.11 4.92 -0.58
C VAL A 212 27.45 3.68 0.23
N ALA A 213 26.47 2.80 0.41
CA ALA A 213 26.56 1.60 1.23
C ALA A 213 27.41 0.49 0.59
N GLY A 214 27.60 0.50 -0.72
CA GLY A 214 28.42 -0.48 -1.43
C GLY A 214 28.29 -0.41 -2.96
N LYS A 215 28.87 -1.40 -3.64
CA LYS A 215 28.84 -1.55 -5.10
C LYS A 215 27.69 -2.48 -5.54
N LEU A 216 27.55 -2.71 -6.85
CA LEU A 216 26.52 -3.60 -7.41
C LEU A 216 26.58 -5.03 -6.84
N GLU A 217 27.77 -5.56 -6.57
CA GLU A 217 27.93 -6.92 -6.04
C GLU A 217 27.44 -7.04 -4.58
N ASP A 218 27.69 -6.01 -3.78
CA ASP A 218 27.17 -5.90 -2.41
C ASP A 218 25.64 -5.80 -2.40
N LEU A 219 25.07 -5.05 -3.35
CA LEU A 219 23.62 -4.99 -3.53
C LEU A 219 23.04 -6.37 -3.87
N VAL A 220 23.67 -7.09 -4.80
CA VAL A 220 23.23 -8.43 -5.22
C VAL A 220 23.28 -9.42 -4.06
N SER A 221 24.34 -9.41 -3.25
CA SER A 221 24.47 -10.27 -2.06
C SER A 221 23.41 -9.94 -1.01
N THR A 222 23.24 -8.65 -0.69
CA THR A 222 22.24 -8.16 0.28
C THR A 222 20.81 -8.50 -0.14
N CYS A 223 20.51 -8.50 -1.45
CA CYS A 223 19.23 -8.96 -1.98
C CYS A 223 19.01 -10.46 -1.79
N ARG A 224 20.04 -11.28 -1.99
CA ARG A 224 19.96 -12.74 -1.76
C ARG A 224 19.78 -13.09 -0.28
N GLU A 225 20.29 -12.25 0.62
CA GLU A 225 20.12 -12.38 2.07
C GLU A 225 18.72 -11.95 2.56
N GLY A 226 17.82 -11.48 1.69
CA GLY A 226 16.47 -11.03 2.07
C GLY A 226 16.46 -9.71 2.85
N LYS A 227 17.56 -8.95 2.80
CA LYS A 227 17.70 -7.65 3.46
C LYS A 227 17.15 -6.50 2.62
N ILE A 228 16.83 -6.73 1.35
CA ILE A 228 16.25 -5.75 0.41
C ILE A 228 15.04 -6.39 -0.27
N ASP A 229 13.93 -5.66 -0.35
CA ASP A 229 12.69 -6.13 -0.98
C ASP A 229 12.49 -5.48 -2.36
N ARG A 230 13.01 -4.27 -2.56
CA ARG A 230 12.84 -3.50 -3.79
C ARG A 230 14.11 -2.73 -4.16
N ILE A 231 14.43 -2.74 -5.44
CA ILE A 231 15.53 -1.95 -6.03
C ILE A 231 14.93 -0.85 -6.90
N ILE A 232 15.40 0.38 -6.72
CA ILE A 232 15.12 1.53 -7.59
C ILE A 232 16.39 1.86 -8.36
N VAL A 233 16.35 1.75 -9.69
CA VAL A 233 17.46 2.10 -10.57
C VAL A 233 17.34 3.57 -10.95
N ALA A 234 18.27 4.39 -10.43
CA ALA A 234 18.34 5.84 -10.58
C ALA A 234 19.54 6.26 -11.45
N LEU A 235 19.70 5.60 -12.61
CA LEU A 235 20.77 5.88 -13.57
C LEU A 235 20.29 6.85 -14.67
N PRO A 236 21.17 7.73 -15.19
CA PRO A 236 20.85 8.56 -16.36
C PRO A 236 20.49 7.69 -17.58
N GLN A 237 19.43 8.06 -18.31
CA GLN A 237 18.95 7.31 -19.49
C GLN A 237 19.92 7.32 -20.68
N THR A 238 20.97 8.15 -20.65
CA THR A 238 22.01 8.16 -21.70
C THR A 238 22.86 6.88 -21.77
N ALA A 239 22.62 5.90 -20.88
CA ALA A 239 23.35 4.64 -20.79
C ALA A 239 22.46 3.39 -20.97
N ASP A 240 21.67 3.33 -22.05
CA ASP A 240 20.70 2.25 -22.33
C ASP A 240 21.28 0.83 -22.24
N GLN A 241 22.48 0.60 -22.77
CA GLN A 241 23.15 -0.71 -22.72
C GLN A 241 23.53 -1.12 -21.28
N ARG A 242 23.93 -0.15 -20.46
CA ARG A 242 24.32 -0.39 -19.06
C ARG A 242 23.09 -0.69 -18.21
N ILE A 243 21.99 0.04 -18.41
CA ILE A 243 20.71 -0.20 -17.74
C ILE A 243 20.20 -1.61 -18.06
N SER A 244 20.17 -2.00 -19.35
CA SER A 244 19.73 -3.33 -19.77
C SER A 244 20.53 -4.46 -19.10
N THR A 245 21.84 -4.31 -19.00
CA THR A 245 22.72 -5.31 -18.37
C THR A 245 22.44 -5.45 -16.87
N ILE A 246 22.25 -4.33 -16.17
CA ILE A 246 22.00 -4.30 -14.73
C ILE A 246 20.60 -4.85 -14.41
N VAL A 247 19.60 -4.45 -15.19
CA VAL A 247 18.22 -4.93 -15.07
C VAL A 247 18.15 -6.44 -15.31
N LYS A 248 18.89 -6.98 -16.29
CA LYS A 248 18.99 -8.43 -16.49
C LYS A 248 19.58 -9.15 -15.28
N LYS A 249 20.61 -8.58 -14.63
CA LYS A 249 21.16 -9.13 -13.39
C LYS A 249 20.10 -9.12 -12.27
N PHE A 250 19.39 -8.02 -12.09
CA PHE A 250 18.32 -7.92 -11.08
C PHE A 250 17.10 -8.80 -11.39
N ALA A 251 16.81 -9.08 -12.66
CA ALA A 251 15.73 -9.97 -13.07
C ALA A 251 15.91 -11.40 -12.52
N THR A 252 17.13 -11.83 -12.25
CA THR A 252 17.43 -13.14 -11.63
C THR A 252 17.24 -13.18 -10.11
N LEU A 253 17.04 -12.02 -9.48
CA LEU A 253 16.89 -11.91 -8.03
C LEU A 253 15.42 -11.98 -7.59
N PRO A 254 15.15 -12.40 -6.34
CA PRO A 254 13.79 -12.46 -5.78
C PRO A 254 13.25 -11.09 -5.37
N VAL A 255 13.78 -9.98 -5.90
CA VAL A 255 13.40 -8.60 -5.53
C VAL A 255 12.70 -7.89 -6.67
N SER A 256 11.77 -6.99 -6.33
CA SER A 256 11.06 -6.17 -7.33
C SER A 256 11.94 -5.01 -7.79
N THR A 257 12.11 -4.82 -9.10
CA THR A 257 13.04 -3.83 -9.67
C THR A 257 12.28 -2.77 -10.45
N HIS A 258 12.51 -1.50 -10.12
CA HIS A 258 11.86 -0.34 -10.73
C HIS A 258 12.91 0.57 -11.35
N ILE A 259 12.61 1.18 -12.49
CA ILE A 259 13.51 2.15 -13.16
C ILE A 259 12.90 3.54 -13.07
N VAL A 260 13.69 4.53 -12.68
CA VAL A 260 13.28 5.94 -12.76
C VAL A 260 13.45 6.42 -14.20
N THR A 261 12.37 6.92 -14.80
CA THR A 261 12.40 7.51 -16.14
C THR A 261 12.23 9.03 -16.04
N HIS A 262 13.14 9.82 -16.63
CA HIS A 262 13.09 11.30 -16.61
C HIS A 262 11.78 11.88 -17.19
N ILE A 263 11.07 11.11 -18.01
CA ILE A 263 9.74 11.47 -18.56
C ILE A 263 8.71 11.72 -17.45
N SER A 264 8.95 11.20 -16.24
CA SER A 264 7.99 11.28 -15.13
C SER A 264 8.30 12.36 -14.10
N SER A 265 9.50 12.94 -14.11
CA SER A 265 9.91 13.89 -13.06
C SER A 265 9.59 15.35 -13.38
N ASP A 266 9.38 15.70 -14.65
CA ASP A 266 9.06 17.08 -15.07
C ASP A 266 7.71 17.24 -15.83
N LEU A 267 7.05 16.15 -16.26
CA LEU A 267 5.86 16.24 -17.14
C LEU A 267 4.80 15.13 -16.96
N VAL A 268 4.56 14.59 -15.77
CA VAL A 268 3.38 13.71 -15.57
C VAL A 268 2.26 14.48 -14.88
N ASP A 269 1.58 15.26 -15.73
CA ASP A 269 0.14 15.41 -15.60
C ASP A 269 -0.53 14.02 -15.70
N ASN A 270 -1.65 13.90 -15.01
CA ASN A 270 -2.23 12.68 -14.43
C ASN A 270 -2.64 11.51 -15.37
N ASP A 271 -2.28 11.45 -16.66
CA ASP A 271 -3.15 10.70 -17.60
C ASP A 271 -2.52 9.95 -18.79
N ILE A 272 -1.38 9.25 -18.63
CA ILE A 272 -0.90 8.36 -19.71
C ILE A 272 -0.66 6.90 -19.26
N ALA A 273 -1.35 6.02 -19.98
CA ALA A 273 -1.59 4.60 -19.76
C ALA A 273 -0.41 3.65 -20.03
N HIS A 274 0.65 3.76 -19.22
CA HIS A 274 1.47 2.60 -18.87
C HIS A 274 1.44 2.47 -17.34
N LYS A 275 1.60 1.25 -16.78
CA LYS A 275 1.48 1.01 -15.33
C LYS A 275 2.69 1.59 -14.58
N VAL A 276 2.79 2.91 -14.56
CA VAL A 276 3.81 3.69 -13.86
C VAL A 276 3.41 3.68 -12.39
N SER A 277 4.30 3.19 -11.53
CA SER A 277 4.16 3.34 -10.08
C SER A 277 4.79 4.66 -9.68
N ASN A 278 4.19 5.43 -8.78
CA ASN A 278 4.77 6.70 -8.35
C ASN A 278 5.35 6.58 -6.94
N LEU A 279 6.54 7.16 -6.75
CA LEU A 279 7.16 7.38 -5.45
C LEU A 279 7.31 8.89 -5.25
N GLY A 280 6.26 9.52 -4.72
CA GLY A 280 6.20 10.97 -4.60
C GLY A 280 6.23 11.65 -5.98
N PRO A 281 7.15 12.61 -6.22
CA PRO A 281 7.28 13.27 -7.52
C PRO A 281 8.00 12.40 -8.57
N VAL A 282 8.38 11.16 -8.25
CA VAL A 282 9.17 10.30 -9.13
C VAL A 282 8.29 9.20 -9.69
N GLY A 283 8.04 9.22 -11.01
CA GLY A 283 7.44 8.07 -11.69
C GLY A 283 8.44 6.95 -11.93
N LEU A 284 7.99 5.73 -11.69
CA LEU A 284 8.74 4.49 -11.78
C LEU A 284 8.10 3.62 -12.87
N LEU A 285 8.93 3.13 -13.78
CA LEU A 285 8.54 2.09 -14.71
C LEU A 285 8.76 0.72 -14.07
N ASP A 286 7.69 -0.06 -13.89
CA ASP A 286 7.74 -1.39 -13.31
C ASP A 286 8.24 -2.40 -14.35
N VAL A 287 9.39 -3.02 -14.07
CA VAL A 287 10.03 -3.98 -14.99
C VAL A 287 9.75 -5.42 -14.58
N LYS A 288 9.48 -5.67 -13.29
CA LYS A 288 9.24 -7.00 -12.75
C LYS A 288 8.40 -6.92 -11.48
N LYS A 289 7.19 -7.48 -11.56
CA LYS A 289 6.32 -7.73 -10.41
C LYS A 289 6.56 -9.14 -9.89
N ASN A 290 6.93 -9.27 -8.61
CA ASN A 290 6.83 -10.57 -7.96
C ASN A 290 5.36 -10.87 -7.71
N ALA A 291 4.91 -12.05 -8.17
CA ALA A 291 3.59 -12.60 -7.87
C ALA A 291 3.50 -13.00 -6.39
#